data_AF-A6RFY0-F1
#
_entry.id   AF-A6RFY0-F1
#
_cell.length_a   1.000
_cell.length_b   1.000
_cell.length_c   1.000
_cell.angle_alpha   90.00
_cell.angle_beta   90.00
_cell.angle_gamma   90.00
#
_symmetry.space_group_name_H-M   'P 1'
#
loop_
_entity.id
_entity.type
_entity.pdbx_description
1 polymer ?
#
loop_
_entity_poly.entity_id
_entity_poly.type
_entity_poly.pdbx_seq_one_letter_code
_entity_poly.pdbx_strand_id
1 'polypeptide(L)'
;MNVNKKIGRFKQWAGERMGSESKTALSDDFKALEVEMNLRHEGMEKLQKSMTTYVKALSKRNEGDDKEKTLPIAYMGSTMVNHGEDFENASEFGQCLIS
;
A
#
# COMPACT_ATOMS: atom_id res chain seq x y z
N MET A 1 9.12 -69.05 22.14
CA MET A 1 8.37 -67.87 22.64
C MET A 1 9.31 -66.71 23.04
N ASN A 2 10.23 -66.26 22.15
CA ASN A 2 11.27 -65.27 22.50
C ASN A 2 11.52 -64.17 21.44
N VAL A 3 10.92 -64.28 20.24
CA VAL A 3 11.11 -63.34 19.13
C VAL A 3 10.07 -62.20 19.17
N ASN A 4 8.81 -62.50 19.51
CA ASN A 4 7.75 -61.49 19.66
C ASN A 4 8.05 -60.43 20.74
N LYS A 5 8.76 -60.82 21.82
CA LYS A 5 9.09 -59.90 22.92
C LYS A 5 10.16 -58.87 22.51
N LYS A 6 11.07 -59.24 21.60
CA LYS A 6 12.10 -58.33 21.06
C LYS A 6 11.51 -57.34 20.06
N ILE A 7 10.58 -57.78 19.21
CA ILE A 7 9.86 -56.91 18.27
C ILE A 7 8.98 -55.90 19.02
N GLY A 8 8.29 -56.33 20.09
CA GLY A 8 7.50 -55.43 20.93
C GLY A 8 8.35 -54.35 21.61
N ARG A 9 9.54 -54.69 22.12
CA ARG A 9 10.47 -53.71 22.70
C ARG A 9 11.05 -52.74 21.68
N PHE A 10 11.30 -53.19 20.44
CA PHE A 10 11.75 -52.30 19.37
C PHE A 10 10.63 -51.35 18.93
N LYS A 11 9.39 -51.82 18.86
CA LYS A 11 8.22 -50.99 18.58
C LYS A 11 7.97 -49.95 19.69
N GLN A 12 8.16 -50.34 20.95
CA GLN A 12 8.08 -49.44 22.10
C GLN A 12 9.23 -48.41 22.08
N TRP A 13 10.47 -48.83 21.82
CA TRP A 13 11.61 -47.92 21.68
C TRP A 13 11.44 -46.96 20.50
N ALA A 14 10.90 -47.41 19.37
CA ALA A 14 10.58 -46.56 18.23
C ALA A 14 9.49 -45.54 18.56
N GLY A 15 8.43 -45.95 19.29
CA GLY A 15 7.36 -45.03 19.71
C GLY A 15 7.75 -44.07 20.84
N GLU A 16 8.70 -44.44 21.70
CA GLU A 16 9.18 -43.60 22.81
C GLU A 16 10.32 -42.67 22.38
N ARG A 17 11.18 -43.08 21.43
CA ARG A 17 12.26 -42.26 20.88
C ARG A 17 11.81 -41.34 19.75
N MET A 18 10.82 -41.78 18.97
CA MET A 18 10.03 -40.93 18.08
C MET A 18 8.86 -40.39 18.92
N GLY A 19 9.23 -39.65 19.97
CA GLY A 19 8.30 -39.15 20.96
C GLY A 19 7.11 -38.49 20.28
N SER A 20 5.94 -38.69 20.85
CA SER A 20 4.76 -37.88 20.57
C SER A 20 4.99 -36.45 21.07
N GLU A 21 6.05 -35.78 20.60
CA GLU A 21 6.12 -34.34 20.63
C GLU A 21 4.96 -33.88 19.75
N SER A 22 3.83 -33.61 20.41
CA SER A 22 2.83 -32.71 19.90
C SER A 22 3.60 -31.47 19.48
N LYS A 23 3.83 -31.32 18.17
CA LYS A 23 4.49 -30.15 17.61
C LYS A 23 3.90 -28.94 18.30
N THR A 24 4.75 -28.14 18.95
CA THR A 24 4.33 -26.89 19.59
C THR A 24 3.76 -26.02 18.48
N ALA A 25 2.44 -26.06 18.33
CA ALA A 25 1.73 -25.30 17.31
C ALA A 25 1.46 -23.92 17.88
N LEU A 26 1.67 -22.90 17.06
CA LEU A 26 1.20 -21.54 17.37
C LEU A 26 -0.31 -21.59 17.57
N SER A 27 -0.82 -20.80 18.52
CA SER A 27 -2.26 -20.66 18.72
C SER A 27 -2.91 -20.18 17.42
N ASP A 28 -4.17 -20.54 17.20
CA ASP A 28 -4.88 -20.09 16.01
C ASP A 28 -5.01 -18.55 15.98
N ASP A 29 -5.07 -17.92 17.15
CA ASP A 29 -5.01 -16.46 17.30
C ASP A 29 -3.70 -15.87 16.74
N PHE A 30 -2.56 -16.50 17.02
CA PHE A 30 -1.28 -16.03 16.50
C PHE A 30 -1.21 -16.17 14.98
N LYS A 31 -1.71 -17.28 14.43
CA LYS A 31 -1.78 -17.48 12.97
C LYS A 31 -2.70 -16.45 12.31
N ALA A 32 -3.83 -16.13 12.94
CA ALA A 32 -4.74 -15.10 12.45
C ALA A 32 -4.06 -13.72 12.42
N LEU A 33 -3.34 -13.37 13.49
CA LEU A 33 -2.56 -12.14 13.57
C LEU A 33 -1.44 -12.10 12.52
N GLU A 34 -0.74 -13.21 12.28
CA GLU A 34 0.29 -13.32 11.26
C GLU A 34 -0.28 -13.07 9.85
N VAL A 35 -1.43 -13.68 9.54
CA VAL A 35 -2.14 -13.45 8.26
C VAL A 35 -2.55 -11.98 8.11
N GLU A 36 -3.08 -11.37 9.17
CA GLU A 36 -3.51 -9.97 9.16
C GLU A 36 -2.33 -9.01 8.99
N MET A 37 -1.20 -9.30 9.64
CA MET A 37 0.05 -8.54 9.50
C MET A 37 0.59 -8.59 8.07
N ASN A 38 0.59 -9.77 7.45
CA ASN A 38 1.00 -9.94 6.07
C ASN A 38 0.09 -9.16 5.11
N LEU A 39 -1.24 -9.25 5.30
CA LEU A 39 -2.21 -8.49 4.52
C LEU A 39 -1.99 -6.97 4.65
N ARG A 40 -1.76 -6.47 5.86
CA ARG A 40 -1.45 -5.04 6.08
C ARG A 40 -0.16 -4.63 5.40
N HIS A 41 0.89 -5.43 5.52
CA HIS A 41 2.17 -5.12 4.92
C HIS A 41 2.07 -5.01 3.39
N GLU A 42 1.48 -6.02 2.75
CA GLU A 42 1.28 -6.01 1.30
C GLU A 42 0.38 -4.86 0.83
N GLY A 43 -0.70 -4.59 1.57
CA GLY A 43 -1.61 -3.47 1.28
C GLY A 43 -0.89 -2.12 1.38
N MET A 44 -0.11 -1.92 2.44
CA MET A 44 0.68 -0.70 2.65
C MET A 44 1.72 -0.48 1.55
N GLU A 45 2.41 -1.53 1.11
CA GLU A 45 3.35 -1.39 0.00
C GLU A 45 2.66 -0.96 -1.30
N LYS A 46 1.51 -1.55 -1.61
CA LYS A 46 0.74 -1.20 -2.82
C LYS A 46 0.27 0.26 -2.74
N LEU A 47 -0.25 0.68 -1.59
CA LEU A 47 -0.68 2.06 -1.36
C LEU A 47 0.48 3.05 -1.49
N GLN A 48 1.65 2.73 -0.91
CA GLN A 48 2.83 3.60 -1.00
C GLN A 48 3.28 3.75 -2.46
N LYS A 49 3.32 2.66 -3.22
CA LYS A 49 3.69 2.66 -4.65
C LYS A 49 2.71 3.50 -5.48
N SER A 50 1.40 3.31 -5.30
CA SER A 50 0.40 4.10 -6.02
C SER A 50 0.41 5.57 -5.64
N MET A 51 0.55 5.88 -4.35
CA MET A 51 0.62 7.26 -3.86
C MET A 51 1.85 7.99 -4.41
N THR A 52 3.01 7.32 -4.46
CA THR A 52 4.23 7.89 -5.03
C THR A 52 4.02 8.28 -6.50
N THR A 53 3.37 7.41 -7.28
CA THR A 53 3.04 7.70 -8.69
C THR A 53 2.07 8.85 -8.80
N TYR A 54 1.03 8.88 -7.98
CA TYR A 54 0.04 9.95 -7.94
C TYR A 54 0.67 11.32 -7.62
N VAL A 55 1.47 11.40 -6.56
CA VAL A 55 2.16 12.64 -6.16
C VAL A 55 3.11 13.11 -7.27
N LYS A 56 3.89 12.21 -7.88
CA LYS A 56 4.76 12.55 -9.01
C LYS A 56 3.98 13.11 -10.20
N ALA A 57 2.81 12.55 -10.51
CA ALA A 57 1.97 13.05 -11.59
C ALA A 57 1.42 14.46 -11.28
N LEU A 58 0.94 14.69 -10.05
CA LEU A 58 0.44 16.00 -9.63
C LEU A 58 1.52 17.07 -9.53
N SER A 59 2.73 16.69 -9.10
CA SER A 59 3.85 17.63 -8.92
C SER A 59 4.62 17.89 -10.22
N LYS A 60 4.25 17.24 -11.32
CA LYS A 60 4.95 17.39 -12.59
C LYS A 60 4.67 18.79 -13.16
N ARG A 61 5.73 19.60 -13.25
CA ARG A 61 5.70 20.89 -13.94
C ARG A 61 5.91 20.65 -15.44
N ASN A 62 5.10 21.29 -16.26
CA ASN A 62 5.21 21.26 -17.72
C ASN A 62 5.54 22.68 -18.22
N GLU A 63 6.17 22.77 -19.39
CA GLU A 63 6.37 24.06 -20.07
C GLU A 63 5.04 24.46 -20.72
N GLY A 64 4.55 25.64 -20.38
CA GLY A 64 3.44 26.29 -21.08
C GLY A 64 3.92 27.05 -22.32
N ASP A 65 3.01 27.79 -22.97
CA ASP A 65 3.33 28.62 -24.14
C ASP A 65 4.37 29.72 -23.84
N ASP A 66 4.41 30.15 -22.58
CA ASP A 66 5.37 31.09 -21.98
C ASP A 66 6.75 30.48 -21.71
N LYS A 67 6.95 29.18 -22.01
CA LYS A 67 8.19 28.40 -21.79
C LYS A 67 8.64 28.33 -20.33
N GLU A 68 7.83 28.81 -19.39
CA GLU A 68 8.09 28.62 -17.97
C GLU A 68 7.56 27.26 -17.53
N LYS A 69 8.37 26.52 -16.77
CA LYS A 69 7.89 25.28 -16.15
C LYS A 69 6.97 25.64 -15.00
N THR A 70 5.69 25.35 -15.08
CA THR A 70 4.75 25.60 -13.98
C THR A 70 3.89 24.36 -13.74
N LEU A 71 3.20 24.30 -12.60
CA LEU A 71 2.20 23.26 -12.41
C LEU A 71 1.03 23.55 -13.35
N PRO A 72 0.46 22.56 -14.06
CA PRO A 72 -0.66 22.79 -14.98
C PRO A 72 -1.84 23.54 -14.34
N ILE A 73 -2.15 23.25 -13.07
CA ILE A 73 -3.19 23.95 -12.32
C ILE A 73 -2.85 25.42 -12.05
N ALA A 74 -1.57 25.73 -11.80
CA ALA A 74 -1.11 27.10 -11.60
C ALA A 74 -1.11 27.88 -12.92
N TYR A 75 -0.71 27.24 -14.02
CA TYR A 75 -0.80 27.83 -15.36
C TYR A 75 -2.24 28.19 -15.71
N MET A 76 -3.17 27.25 -15.55
CA MET A 76 -4.60 27.48 -15.80
C MET A 76 -5.15 28.60 -14.92
N GLY A 77 -4.84 28.61 -13.62
CA GLY A 77 -5.28 29.66 -12.70
C GLY A 77 -4.74 31.03 -13.09
N SER A 78 -3.46 31.13 -13.46
CA SER A 78 -2.86 32.38 -13.96
C SER A 78 -3.58 32.89 -15.22
N THR A 79 -3.85 32.00 -16.18
CA THR A 79 -4.62 32.35 -17.39
C THR A 79 -6.03 32.82 -17.07
N MET A 80 -6.72 32.18 -16.11
CA MET A 80 -8.05 32.59 -15.68
C MET A 80 -8.02 33.99 -15.03
N VAL A 81 -7.07 34.24 -14.14
CA VAL A 81 -6.91 35.55 -13.47
C VAL A 81 -6.63 36.64 -14.50
N ASN A 82 -5.63 36.44 -15.38
CA ASN A 82 -5.28 37.40 -16.41
C ASN A 82 -6.47 37.71 -17.32
N HIS A 83 -7.25 36.70 -17.71
CA HIS A 83 -8.44 36.93 -18.52
C HIS A 83 -9.56 37.61 -17.74
N GLY A 84 -9.72 37.30 -16.45
CA GLY A 84 -10.67 37.97 -15.58
C GLY A 84 -10.38 39.47 -15.44
N GLU A 85 -9.11 39.85 -15.39
CA GLU A 85 -8.64 41.24 -15.34
C GLU A 85 -8.89 42.03 -16.64
N ASP A 86 -9.13 41.36 -17.77
CA ASP A 86 -9.54 42.01 -19.03
C ASP A 86 -10.97 42.59 -18.96
N PHE A 87 -11.79 42.12 -18.02
CA PHE A 87 -13.17 42.59 -17.85
C PHE A 87 -13.27 43.79 -16.90
N GLU A 88 -14.33 44.58 -17.07
CA GLU A 88 -14.68 45.60 -16.08
C GLU A 88 -15.02 44.97 -14.73
N ASN A 89 -14.74 45.67 -13.64
CA ASN A 89 -14.96 45.20 -12.27
C ASN A 89 -16.39 44.71 -11.98
N ALA A 90 -17.39 45.21 -12.71
CA ALA A 90 -18.80 44.83 -12.56
C ALA A 90 -19.16 43.51 -13.29
N SER A 91 -18.25 42.94 -14.09
CA SER A 91 -18.46 41.69 -14.79
C SER A 91 -18.50 40.51 -13.82
N GLU A 92 -19.68 39.90 -13.65
CA GLU A 92 -19.85 38.69 -12.84
C GLU A 92 -18.94 37.56 -13.33
N PHE A 93 -18.79 37.41 -14.65
CA PHE A 93 -17.92 36.39 -15.23
C PHE A 93 -16.44 36.66 -14.90
N GLY A 94 -15.98 37.91 -15.02
CA GLY A 94 -14.62 38.30 -14.66
C GLY A 94 -14.32 38.01 -13.18
N GLN A 95 -15.26 38.34 -12.29
CA GLN A 95 -15.14 38.03 -10.87
C GLN A 95 -15.06 36.51 -10.60
N CYS A 96 -15.87 35.70 -11.28
CA CYS A 96 -15.83 34.24 -11.16
C CYS A 96 -14.54 33.60 -11.68
N LEU A 97 -13.84 34.24 -12.62
CA LEU A 97 -12.54 33.76 -13.11
C LEU A 97 -11.41 34.04 -12.11
N ILE A 98 -11.52 35.11 -11.33
CA ILE A 98 -10.51 35.55 -10.36
C ILE A 98 -10.66 34.85 -9.00
N SER A 99 -11.90 34.51 -8.60
CA SER A 99 -12.24 33.90 -7.30
C SER A 99 -11.93 32.41 -7.21
#